data_AF-A0A528CZD8-F1
#
_entry.id   AF-A0A528CZD8-F1
#
_cell.length_a   1.000
_cell.length_b   1.000
_cell.length_c   1.000
_cell.angle_alpha   90.00
_cell.angle_beta   90.00
_cell.angle_gamma   90.00
#
_symmetry.space_group_name_H-M   'P 1'
#
loop_
_entity.id
_entity.type
_entity.pdbx_description
1 polymer ?
#
loop_
_entity_poly.entity_id
_entity_poly.type
_entity_poly.pdbx_seq_one_letter_code
_entity_poly.pdbx_strand_id
1 'polypeptide(L)' 'MAALMVADIVGYSGMMERAEEQTAERLASCQALISEKVDLLDGRVFKTTGDGALAEFPSAVNAVRSAFEIRS' A
#
# COMPACT_ATOMS: atom_id res chain seq x y z
N MET A 1 6.61 -20.68 3.75
CA MET A 1 5.53 -20.24 2.84
C MET A 1 5.57 -18.72 2.83
N ALA A 2 5.41 -18.07 1.68
CA ALA A 2 5.40 -16.62 1.56
C ALA A 2 4.03 -16.18 1.02
N ALA A 3 3.43 -15.16 1.62
CA ALA A 3 2.18 -14.56 1.18
C ALA A 3 2.46 -13.23 0.50
N LEU A 4 1.79 -12.95 -0.62
CA LEU A 4 1.92 -11.70 -1.35
C LEU A 4 0.63 -10.89 -1.20
N MET A 5 0.77 -9.64 -0.81
CA MET A 5 -0.29 -8.64 -0.76
C MET A 5 -0.07 -7.63 -1.89
N VAL A 6 -1.13 -7.37 -2.65
CA VAL A 6 -1.16 -6.32 -3.67
C VAL A 6 -2.24 -5.32 -3.27
N ALA A 7 -1.86 -4.07 -3.09
CA ALA A 7 -2.74 -2.95 -2.78
C ALA A 7 -2.69 -1.94 -3.93
N ASP A 8 -3.84 -1.34 -4.24
CA ASP A 8 -3.98 -0.34 -5.30
C ASP A 8 -4.85 0.82 -4.81
N ILE A 9 -4.51 2.05 -5.22
CA ILE A 9 -5.21 3.26 -4.78
C ILE A 9 -6.35 3.56 -5.74
N VAL A 10 -7.56 3.26 -5.28
CA VAL A 10 -8.80 3.48 -6.05
C VAL A 10 -8.93 4.96 -6.43
N GLY A 11 -8.97 5.23 -7.74
CA GLY A 11 -9.25 6.56 -8.28
C GLY A 11 -8.02 7.40 -8.64
N TYR A 12 -6.81 6.83 -8.60
CA TYR A 12 -5.57 7.52 -8.99
C TYR A 12 -5.66 8.16 -10.39
N SER A 13 -6.19 7.44 -11.38
CA SER A 13 -6.38 7.94 -12.75
C SER A 13 -7.27 9.21 -12.82
N GLY A 14 -8.21 9.39 -11.88
CA GLY A 14 -9.11 10.55 -11.84
C GLY A 14 -8.61 11.74 -11.02
N MET A 15 -7.55 11.54 -10.23
CA MET A 15 -6.91 12.55 -9.38
C MET A 15 -5.73 13.24 -10.09
N MET A 16 -4.97 12.48 -10.89
CA MET A 16 -3.91 12.97 -11.78
C MET A 16 -4.40 14.06 -12.75
N GLU A 17 -5.66 13.98 -13.21
CA GLU A 17 -6.22 14.91 -14.20
C GLU A 17 -6.60 16.30 -13.63
N ARG A 18 -6.66 16.45 -12.28
CA ARG A 18 -7.20 17.68 -11.64
C ARG A 18 -6.28 18.39 -10.66
N ALA A 19 -5.28 17.72 -10.07
CA ALA A 19 -4.30 18.35 -9.17
C ALA A 19 -3.07 17.45 -8.94
N GLU A 20 -2.01 17.63 -9.73
CA GLU A 20 -0.75 16.85 -9.66
C GLU A 20 -0.11 16.89 -8.26
N GLU A 21 0.02 18.07 -7.66
CA GLU A 21 0.79 18.28 -6.42
C GLU A 21 0.07 17.74 -5.17
N GLN A 22 -1.25 17.94 -5.10
CA GLN A 22 -2.10 17.46 -4.00
C GLN A 22 -2.32 15.94 -4.05
N THR A 23 -2.28 15.36 -5.26
CA THR A 23 -2.34 13.90 -5.45
C THR A 23 -1.03 13.24 -5.04
N ALA A 24 0.12 13.86 -5.33
CA ALA A 24 1.42 13.36 -4.94
C ALA A 24 1.59 13.32 -3.41
N GLU A 25 1.13 14.33 -2.67
CA GLU A 25 1.17 14.35 -1.21
C GLU A 25 0.27 13.28 -0.58
N ARG A 26 -0.94 13.10 -1.12
CA ARG A 26 -1.85 12.02 -0.68
C ARG A 26 -1.30 10.65 -1.01
N LEU A 27 -0.71 10.48 -2.19
CA LEU A 27 -0.05 9.25 -2.60
C LEU A 27 1.12 8.91 -1.67
N ALA A 28 1.99 9.88 -1.38
CA ALA A 28 3.10 9.71 -0.48
C ALA A 28 2.64 9.35 0.95
N SER A 29 1.58 9.99 1.43
CA SER A 29 0.99 9.69 2.74
C SER A 29 0.39 8.28 2.79
N CYS A 30 -0.32 7.85 1.75
CA CYS A 30 -0.83 6.48 1.64
C CYS A 30 0.31 5.46 1.54
N GLN A 31 1.35 5.72 0.75
CA GLN A 31 2.50 4.82 0.66
C GLN A 31 3.25 4.72 1.99
N ALA A 32 3.40 5.83 2.73
CA ALA A 32 4.00 5.83 4.06
C ALA A 32 3.18 4.99 5.05
N LEU A 33 1.85 5.17 5.09
CA LEU A 33 0.95 4.36 5.91
C LEU A 33 1.03 2.87 5.55
N ILE A 34 1.05 2.54 4.27
CA ILE A 34 1.20 1.14 3.81
C ILE A 34 2.52 0.58 4.29
N SER A 35 3.63 1.30 4.12
CA SER A 35 4.95 0.83 4.57
C SER A 35 5.00 0.63 6.08
N GLU A 36 4.43 1.56 6.86
CA GLU A 36 4.37 1.46 8.33
C GLU A 36 3.57 0.23 8.78
N LYS A 37 2.38 0.01 8.20
CA LYS A 37 1.51 -1.12 8.55
C LYS A 37 2.09 -2.46 8.11
N VAL A 38 2.76 -2.49 6.96
CA VAL A 38 3.48 -3.67 6.47
C VAL A 38 4.62 -4.04 7.42
N ASP A 39 5.45 -3.07 7.82
CA ASP A 39 6.57 -3.29 8.75
C ASP A 39 6.07 -3.75 10.14
N LEU A 40 4.95 -3.18 10.64
CA LEU A 40 4.34 -3.58 11.92
C LEU A 40 3.88 -5.05 11.97
N LEU A 41 3.69 -5.70 10.82
CA LEU A 41 3.17 -7.07 10.70
C LEU A 41 4.23 -8.04 10.14
N ASP A 42 5.51 -7.73 10.31
CA ASP A 42 6.66 -8.48 9.77
C ASP A 42 6.60 -8.66 8.25
N GLY A 43 5.91 -7.75 7.56
CA GLY A 43 5.89 -7.70 6.11
C GLY A 43 7.06 -6.91 5.57
N ARG A 44 7.27 -7.01 4.25
CA ARG A 44 8.25 -6.20 3.53
C ARG A 44 7.63 -5.67 2.25
N VAL A 45 7.69 -4.37 2.05
CA VAL A 45 7.29 -3.77 0.77
C VAL A 45 8.33 -4.17 -0.28
N PHE A 46 7.91 -4.96 -1.26
CA PHE A 46 8.77 -5.44 -2.34
C PHE A 46 8.85 -4.41 -3.47
N LYS A 47 7.73 -3.74 -3.79
CA LYS A 47 7.67 -2.76 -4.87
C LYS A 47 6.51 -1.80 -4.70
N THR A 48 6.76 -0.52 -4.89
CA THR A 48 5.75 0.50 -5.15
C THR A 48 5.85 0.93 -6.61
N THR A 49 4.75 0.90 -7.36
CA THR A 49 4.71 1.31 -8.78
C THR A 49 3.47 2.16 -8.99
N GLY A 50 3.65 3.47 -9.13
CA GLY A 50 2.57 4.44 -9.26
C GLY A 50 1.68 4.46 -8.01
N ASP A 51 0.45 4.01 -8.19
CA ASP A 51 -0.62 3.80 -7.22
C ASP A 51 -0.61 2.42 -6.54
N GLY A 52 0.10 1.46 -7.13
CA GLY A 52 0.19 0.09 -6.63
C GLY A 52 1.32 -0.12 -5.62
N ALA A 53 1.04 -0.87 -4.55
CA ALA A 53 2.03 -1.35 -3.60
C ALA A 53 1.97 -2.89 -3.51
N LEU A 54 3.14 -3.54 -3.60
CA LEU A 54 3.33 -4.97 -3.39
C LEU A 54 4.12 -5.19 -2.11
N ALA A 55 3.60 -6.02 -1.23
CA ALA A 55 4.26 -6.44 0.00
C ALA A 55 4.29 -7.97 0.12
N GLU A 56 5.41 -8.50 0.60
CA GLU A 56 5.56 -9.90 0.97
C GLU A 56 5.44 -10.06 2.48
N PHE A 57 4.84 -11.17 2.92
CA PHE A 57 4.72 -11.50 4.32
C PHE A 57 5.14 -12.95 4.57
N PRO A 58 5.75 -13.25 5.73
CA PRO A 58 6.10 -14.61 6.13
C PRO A 58 4.85 -15.44 6.50
N SER A 59 3.69 -14.81 6.65
CA SER A 59 2.42 -15.44 7.02
C SER A 59 1.25 -14.83 6.25
N ALA A 60 0.37 -15.68 5.72
CA ALA A 60 -0.88 -15.25 5.09
C ALA A 60 -1.82 -14.53 6.07
N VAL A 61 -1.76 -14.87 7.36
CA VAL A 61 -2.55 -14.20 8.40
C VAL A 61 -2.09 -12.76 8.58
N ASN A 62 -0.77 -12.53 8.58
CA ASN A 62 -0.20 -11.18 8.69
C ASN A 62 -0.54 -10.34 7.45
N ALA A 63 -0.48 -10.93 6.25
CA ALA A 63 -0.88 -10.25 5.02
C ALA A 63 -2.34 -9.77 5.08
N VAL A 64 -3.28 -10.63 5.52
CA VAL A 64 -4.70 -10.27 5.63
C VAL A 64 -4.94 -9.20 6.71
N ARG A 65 -4.26 -9.30 7.86
CA ARG A 65 -4.33 -8.27 8.91
C ARG A 65 -3.82 -6.92 8.41
N SER A 66 -2.72 -6.91 7.66
CA SER A 66 -2.15 -5.68 7.09
C SER A 66 -3.11 -5.06 6.09
N ALA A 67 -3.71 -5.87 5.21
CA ALA A 67 -4.71 -5.40 4.26
C ALA A 67 -5.94 -4.78 4.95
N PHE A 68 -6.36 -5.35 6.09
CA PHE A 68 -7.47 -4.82 6.88
C PHE A 68 -7.11 -3.48 7.55
N GLU A 69 -5.95 -3.39 8.18
CA GLU A 69 -5.44 -2.19 8.83
C GLU A 69 -5.21 -1.02 7.85
N ILE A 70 -4.83 -1.31 6.61
CA ILE A 70 -4.64 -0.30 5.55
C ILE A 70 -5.98 0.24 5.05
N ARG A 71 -7.06 -0.55 5.12
CA ARG A 71 -8.39 -0.17 4.63
C ARG A 71 -9.26 0.55 5.67
N SER A 72 -8.99 0.36 6.96
CA SER A 72 -9.78 0.92 8.07
C SER A 72 -9.50 2.40 8.29
#